data_AF-A0A7C9PKQ0-F1
#
_entry.id   AF-A0A7C9PKQ0-F1
#
_cell.length_a   1.000
_cell.length_b   1.000
_cell.length_c   1.000
_cell.angle_alpha   90.00
_cell.angle_beta   90.00
_cell.angle_gamma   90.00
#
_symmetry.space_group_name_H-M   'P 1'
#
loop_
_entity.id
_entity.type
_entity.pdbx_description
1 polymer ?
#
loop_
_entity_poly.entity_id
_entity_poly.type
_entity_poly.pdbx_seq_one_letter_code
_entity_poly.pdbx_strand_id
1 'polypeptide(L)'
;MRQEPVPPPSGVPPRLLNLAFDAGSGICLWAPHAGPHDAGALGEAVDHHDLPLTANTQRLLDHLIAWHDLSLDWDAPPQPGPDWSTAEARRFAHTAHRALQRLGHELPAERYQVRADPAWLAWDAPPP
;
A
#
# COMPACT_ATOMS: atom_id res chain seq x y z
N MET A 1 5.14 9.43 -30.20
CA MET A 1 3.67 9.40 -30.06
C MET A 1 3.37 8.69 -28.74
N ARG A 2 2.92 9.41 -27.70
CA ARG A 2 2.46 8.76 -26.47
C ARG A 2 1.04 8.27 -26.77
N GLN A 3 0.80 6.97 -26.76
CA GLN A 3 -0.55 6.46 -26.82
C GLN A 3 -1.26 6.90 -25.54
N GLU A 4 -2.30 7.71 -25.69
CA GLU A 4 -3.19 8.02 -24.57
C GLU A 4 -3.82 6.70 -24.13
N PRO A 5 -3.82 6.39 -22.82
CA PRO A 5 -4.39 5.13 -22.35
C PRO A 5 -5.88 5.08 -22.73
N VAL A 6 -6.28 4.09 -23.54
CA VAL A 6 -7.69 3.87 -23.88
C VAL A 6 -8.50 3.71 -22.58
N PRO A 7 -9.57 4.51 -22.36
CA PRO A 7 -10.43 4.31 -21.21
C PRO A 7 -11.07 2.92 -21.28
N PRO A 8 -11.20 2.20 -20.15
CA PRO A 8 -11.84 0.90 -20.13
C PRO A 8 -13.27 1.00 -20.71
N PRO A 9 -13.78 -0.07 -21.34
CA PRO A 9 -15.16 -0.09 -21.84
C PRO A 9 -16.14 0.16 -20.69
N SER A 10 -17.14 0.99 -20.94
CA SER A 10 -18.21 1.30 -19.99
C SER A 10 -18.81 0.00 -19.42
N GLY A 11 -18.64 -0.24 -18.12
CA GLY A 11 -19.18 -1.42 -17.41
C GLY A 11 -18.15 -2.26 -16.63
N VAL A 12 -16.84 -2.03 -16.80
CA VAL A 12 -15.82 -2.67 -15.96
C VAL A 12 -15.66 -1.87 -14.66
N PRO A 13 -15.79 -2.48 -13.47
CA PRO A 13 -15.55 -1.79 -12.21
C PRO A 13 -14.07 -1.38 -12.09
N PRO A 14 -13.75 -0.27 -11.41
CA PRO A 14 -12.37 0.12 -11.18
C PRO A 14 -11.61 -0.99 -10.44
N ARG A 15 -10.34 -1.21 -10.80
CA ARG A 15 -9.47 -2.16 -10.12
C ARG A 15 -9.27 -1.69 -8.68
N LEU A 16 -9.59 -2.55 -7.72
CA LEU A 16 -9.33 -2.30 -6.32
C LEU A 16 -7.83 -2.47 -6.04
N LEU A 17 -7.24 -1.49 -5.36
CA LEU A 17 -5.88 -1.52 -4.83
C LEU A 17 -5.93 -1.28 -3.32
N ASN A 18 -5.36 -2.20 -2.55
CA ASN A 18 -5.21 -2.09 -1.12
C ASN A 18 -3.78 -1.63 -0.80
N LEU A 19 -3.66 -0.51 -0.10
CA LEU A 19 -2.43 -0.09 0.55
C LEU A 19 -2.27 -0.91 1.83
N ALA A 20 -1.29 -1.81 1.83
CA ALA A 20 -0.94 -2.67 2.95
C ALA A 20 0.55 -3.03 2.85
N PHE A 21 1.20 -3.25 3.98
CA PHE A 21 2.64 -3.48 4.03
C PHE A 21 2.94 -4.90 4.49
N ASP A 22 3.87 -5.55 3.78
CA ASP A 22 4.41 -6.85 4.13
C ASP A 22 5.93 -6.71 4.13
N ALA A 23 6.55 -6.90 5.30
CA ALA A 23 7.97 -6.63 5.48
C ALA A 23 8.82 -7.58 4.62
N GLY A 24 9.77 -7.02 3.88
CA GLY A 24 10.63 -7.74 2.94
C GLY A 24 9.98 -8.05 1.60
N SER A 25 8.69 -7.74 1.39
CA SER A 25 8.01 -7.97 0.10
C SER A 25 8.44 -7.00 -1.00
N GLY A 26 8.91 -5.80 -0.61
CA GLY A 26 9.23 -4.72 -1.55
C GLY A 26 8.00 -4.06 -2.20
N ILE A 27 6.78 -4.41 -1.75
CA ILE A 27 5.53 -3.94 -2.35
C ILE A 27 4.60 -3.41 -1.25
N CYS A 28 3.80 -2.38 -1.58
CA CYS A 28 2.78 -1.86 -0.67
C CYS A 28 1.37 -1.77 -1.29
N LEU A 29 1.21 -2.14 -2.57
CA LEU A 29 -0.07 -2.11 -3.26
C LEU A 29 -0.45 -3.52 -3.70
N TRP A 30 -1.64 -3.93 -3.32
CA TRP A 30 -2.13 -5.27 -3.57
C TRP A 30 -3.51 -5.23 -4.21
N ALA A 31 -3.68 -5.97 -5.30
CA ALA A 31 -4.97 -6.14 -5.94
C ALA A 31 -5.61 -7.43 -5.40
N PRO A 32 -6.68 -7.34 -4.59
CA PRO A 32 -7.32 -8.54 -4.05
C PRO A 32 -7.85 -9.41 -5.19
N HIS A 33 -7.71 -10.72 -5.02
CA HIS A 33 -8.36 -11.68 -5.90
C HIS A 33 -9.87 -11.57 -5.73
N ALA A 34 -10.63 -11.68 -6.82
CA ALA A 34 -12.08 -11.50 -6.82
C ALA A 34 -12.86 -12.67 -6.19
N GLY A 35 -12.19 -13.59 -5.48
CA GLY A 35 -12.75 -14.85 -5.01
C GLY A 35 -13.23 -14.82 -3.55
N PRO A 36 -14.36 -15.48 -3.21
CA PRO A 36 -14.86 -15.58 -1.82
C PRO A 36 -13.97 -16.43 -0.90
N HIS A 37 -12.87 -17.01 -1.39
CA HIS A 37 -11.92 -17.84 -0.63
C HIS A 37 -10.69 -17.08 -0.13
N ASP A 38 -10.55 -15.78 -0.43
CA ASP A 38 -9.30 -15.02 -0.23
C ASP A 38 -9.32 -14.11 1.01
N ALA A 39 -10.15 -14.43 2.01
CA ALA A 39 -10.17 -13.72 3.28
C ALA A 39 -8.85 -13.97 4.05
N GLY A 40 -7.85 -13.13 3.82
CA GLY A 40 -6.54 -13.16 4.48
C GLY A 40 -5.33 -13.05 3.55
N ALA A 41 -5.51 -13.16 2.23
CA ALA A 41 -4.44 -12.94 1.27
C ALA A 41 -4.38 -11.46 0.87
N LEU A 42 -3.17 -10.88 0.82
CA LEU A 42 -2.97 -9.51 0.36
C LEU A 42 -3.46 -9.33 -1.10
N GLY A 43 -3.38 -10.39 -1.90
CA GLY A 43 -3.79 -10.45 -3.30
C GLY A 43 -2.58 -10.50 -4.25
N GLU A 44 -2.77 -10.06 -5.49
CA GLU A 44 -1.67 -9.89 -6.44
C GLU A 44 -0.87 -8.62 -6.13
N ALA A 45 0.45 -8.75 -5.98
CA ALA A 45 1.35 -7.61 -5.84
C ALA A 45 1.28 -6.71 -7.08
N VAL A 46 1.16 -5.41 -6.85
CA VAL A 46 1.15 -4.39 -7.90
C VAL A 46 2.37 -3.50 -7.72
N ASP A 47 3.26 -3.49 -8.71
CA ASP A 47 4.36 -2.54 -8.75
C ASP A 47 3.80 -1.12 -8.93
N HIS A 48 4.06 -0.27 -7.96
CA HIS A 48 3.57 1.10 -7.94
C HIS A 48 4.30 2.00 -8.95
N HIS A 49 5.45 1.58 -9.49
CA HIS A 49 6.14 2.27 -10.58
C HIS A 49 5.43 2.11 -11.93
N ASP A 50 4.65 1.04 -12.11
CA ASP A 50 3.85 0.82 -13.31
C ASP A 50 2.54 1.63 -13.32
N LEU A 51 2.20 2.27 -12.19
CA LEU A 51 1.02 3.11 -12.08
C LEU A 51 1.29 4.54 -12.56
N PRO A 52 0.26 5.26 -13.04
CA PRO A 52 0.37 6.63 -13.52
C PRO A 52 0.48 7.64 -12.36
N LEU A 53 1.45 7.44 -11.47
CA LEU A 53 1.72 8.27 -10.31
C LEU A 53 2.82 9.29 -10.61
N THR A 54 2.83 10.39 -9.85
CA THR A 54 3.95 11.31 -9.88
C THR A 54 5.19 10.68 -9.24
N ALA A 55 6.38 11.13 -9.68
CA ALA A 55 7.65 10.68 -9.10
C ALA A 55 7.78 10.98 -7.59
N ASN A 56 7.01 11.94 -7.06
CA ASN A 56 6.99 12.22 -5.63
C ASN A 56 6.18 11.19 -4.85
N THR A 57 5.06 10.75 -5.41
CA THR A 57 4.23 9.71 -4.80
C THR A 57 4.88 8.34 -4.90
N GLN A 58 5.56 8.03 -6.02
CA GLN A 58 6.37 6.82 -6.12
C GLN A 58 7.46 6.76 -5.02
N ARG A 59 8.29 7.80 -4.92
CA ARG A 59 9.33 7.87 -3.87
C ARG A 59 8.80 7.84 -2.44
N LEU A 60 7.58 8.34 -2.22
CA LEU A 60 6.92 8.23 -0.92
C LEU A 60 6.56 6.78 -0.59
N LEU A 61 6.08 6.02 -1.58
CA LEU A 61 5.75 4.60 -1.41
C LEU A 61 7.02 3.76 -1.22
N ASP A 62 8.08 4.02 -2.01
CA ASP A 62 9.41 3.42 -1.80
C ASP A 62 9.91 3.64 -0.37
N HIS A 63 9.80 4.88 0.10
CA HIS A 63 10.22 5.23 1.45
C HIS A 63 9.38 4.50 2.52
N LEU A 64 8.07 4.40 2.34
CA LEU A 64 7.20 3.68 3.27
C LEU A 64 7.51 2.17 3.30
N ILE A 65 7.79 1.55 2.14
CA ILE A 65 8.20 0.14 2.08
C ILE A 65 9.48 -0.05 2.90
N ALA A 66 10.53 0.70 2.58
CA ALA A 66 11.82 0.60 3.28
C ALA A 66 11.71 0.93 4.78
N TRP A 67 10.83 1.87 5.14
CA TRP A 67 10.60 2.21 6.55
C TRP A 67 9.86 1.10 7.28
N HIS A 68 8.85 0.48 6.66
CA HIS A 68 8.14 -0.66 7.24
C HIS A 68 9.04 -1.88 7.46
N ASP A 69 10.05 -2.09 6.60
CA ASP A 69 11.03 -3.16 6.79
C ASP A 69 11.82 -3.02 8.11
N LEU A 70 11.92 -1.81 8.66
CA LEU A 70 12.53 -1.57 9.97
C LEU A 70 11.61 -1.95 11.15
N SER A 71 10.36 -2.31 10.88
CA SER A 71 9.40 -2.69 11.92
C SER A 71 9.67 -4.05 12.54
N LEU A 72 10.42 -4.91 11.85
CA LEU A 72 10.77 -6.24 12.31
C LEU A 72 12.24 -6.32 12.74
N ASP A 73 12.49 -7.06 13.81
CA ASP A 73 13.79 -7.62 14.10
C ASP A 73 14.01 -8.82 13.18
N TRP A 74 14.82 -8.63 12.14
CA TRP A 74 15.13 -9.67 11.16
C TRP A 74 15.97 -10.82 11.74
N ASP A 75 16.68 -10.59 12.84
CA ASP A 75 17.45 -11.63 13.54
C ASP A 75 16.57 -12.43 14.51
N ALA A 76 15.43 -11.87 14.95
CA ALA A 76 14.47 -12.55 15.83
C ALA A 76 12.98 -12.20 15.56
N PRO A 77 12.41 -12.55 14.39
CA PRO A 77 10.99 -12.33 14.11
C PRO A 77 10.09 -13.15 15.07
N PRO A 78 8.99 -12.61 15.61
CA PRO A 78 8.27 -11.39 15.21
C PRO A 78 8.56 -10.17 16.10
N GLN A 79 9.71 -10.10 16.77
CA GLN A 79 9.97 -8.97 17.65
C GLN A 79 10.03 -7.65 16.85
N PRO A 80 9.57 -6.52 17.44
CA PRO A 80 9.76 -5.23 16.82
C PRO A 80 11.25 -4.96 16.58
N GLY A 81 11.57 -4.33 15.45
CA GLY A 81 12.92 -3.89 15.16
C GLY A 81 13.47 -2.97 16.25
N PRO A 82 14.80 -2.90 16.43
CA PRO A 82 15.43 -2.20 17.55
C PRO A 82 15.07 -0.71 17.64
N ASP A 83 14.79 -0.09 16.49
CA ASP A 83 14.42 1.33 16.38
C ASP A 83 12.90 1.56 16.21
N TRP A 84 12.09 0.49 16.18
CA TRP A 84 10.65 0.56 15.94
C TRP A 84 9.86 0.86 17.21
N SER A 85 9.95 2.11 17.66
CA SER A 85 9.18 2.59 18.82
C SER A 85 7.70 2.85 18.48
N THR A 86 6.83 2.93 19.50
CA THR A 86 5.44 3.37 19.32
C THR A 86 5.32 4.76 18.67
N ALA A 87 6.28 5.64 18.93
CA ALA A 87 6.30 6.96 18.30
C ALA A 87 6.59 6.84 16.79
N GLU A 88 7.47 5.93 16.41
CA GLU A 88 7.83 5.68 15.01
C GLU A 88 6.67 5.04 14.26
N ALA A 89 6.03 4.02 14.84
CA ALA A 89 4.82 3.42 14.29
C ALA A 89 3.70 4.45 14.04
N ARG A 90 3.52 5.43 14.94
CA ARG A 90 2.56 6.53 14.74
C ARG A 90 2.94 7.46 13.58
N ARG A 91 4.22 7.79 13.43
CA ARG A 91 4.70 8.61 12.30
C ARG A 91 4.53 7.87 10.98
N PHE A 92 4.81 6.57 10.98
CA PHE A 92 4.57 5.69 9.86
C PHE A 92 3.10 5.69 9.46
N ALA A 93 2.18 5.38 10.39
CA ALA A 93 0.74 5.33 10.13
C ALA A 93 0.20 6.68 9.61
N HIS A 94 0.63 7.80 10.20
CA HIS A 94 0.28 9.13 9.69
C HIS A 94 0.76 9.35 8.25
N THR A 95 1.97 8.91 7.94
CA THR A 95 2.55 9.06 6.59
C THR A 95 1.87 8.13 5.57
N ALA A 96 1.55 6.90 5.97
CA ALA A 96 0.77 5.96 5.18
C ALA A 96 -0.64 6.51 4.88
N HIS A 97 -1.29 7.15 5.84
CA HIS A 97 -2.57 7.84 5.60
C HIS A 97 -2.43 8.94 4.55
N ARG A 98 -1.36 9.75 4.61
CA ARG A 98 -1.10 10.77 3.59
C ARG A 98 -0.81 10.16 2.21
N ALA A 99 -0.13 9.02 2.16
CA ALA A 99 0.10 8.29 0.91
C ALA A 99 -1.23 7.79 0.31
N LEU A 100 -2.13 7.24 1.13
CA LEU A 100 -3.46 6.83 0.69
C LEU A 100 -4.26 7.99 0.06
N GLN A 101 -4.23 9.17 0.69
CA GLN A 101 -4.89 10.37 0.14
C GLN A 101 -4.28 10.80 -1.20
N ARG A 102 -2.95 10.74 -1.34
CA ARG A 102 -2.26 11.05 -2.61
C ARG A 102 -2.63 10.06 -3.71
N LEU A 103 -2.64 8.76 -3.40
CA LEU A 103 -3.06 7.72 -4.32
C LEU A 103 -4.49 7.95 -4.83
N GLY A 104 -5.42 8.28 -3.94
CA GLY A 104 -6.80 8.59 -4.32
C GLY A 104 -6.97 9.87 -5.15
N HIS A 105 -6.03 10.80 -5.08
CA HIS A 105 -6.03 12.02 -5.88
C HIS A 105 -5.33 11.86 -7.24
N GLU A 106 -4.24 11.09 -7.30
CA GLU A 106 -3.43 10.92 -8.50
C GLU A 106 -3.96 9.82 -9.42
N LEU A 107 -4.58 8.77 -8.88
CA LEU A 107 -5.12 7.69 -9.68
C LEU A 107 -6.52 8.03 -10.22
N PRO A 108 -6.78 7.82 -11.52
CA PRO A 108 -8.11 8.02 -12.09
C PRO A 108 -9.15 7.09 -11.45
N ALA A 109 -10.18 7.66 -10.83
CA ALA A 109 -11.22 6.91 -10.11
C ALA A 109 -12.04 5.98 -11.02
N GLU A 110 -12.05 6.25 -12.33
CA GLU A 110 -12.69 5.39 -13.34
C GLU A 110 -11.93 4.07 -13.56
N ARG A 111 -10.65 4.02 -13.18
CA ARG A 111 -9.77 2.85 -13.38
C ARG A 111 -9.35 2.20 -12.08
N TYR A 112 -9.19 2.98 -11.02
CA TYR A 112 -8.65 2.51 -9.76
C TYR A 112 -9.52 2.96 -8.59
N GLN A 113 -9.74 2.06 -7.65
CA GLN A 113 -10.26 2.37 -6.34
C GLN A 113 -9.20 2.00 -5.31
N VAL A 114 -8.75 2.96 -4.51
CA VAL A 114 -7.73 2.72 -3.49
C VAL A 114 -8.37 2.63 -2.12
N ARG A 115 -7.94 1.65 -1.33
CA ARG A 115 -8.33 1.47 0.08
C ARG A 115 -7.11 1.12 0.91
N ALA A 116 -7.26 1.10 2.22
CA ALA A 116 -6.31 0.51 3.14
C ALA A 116 -7.11 -0.21 4.23
N ASP A 117 -6.50 -1.21 4.88
CA ASP A 117 -7.11 -1.77 6.08
C ASP A 117 -7.19 -0.69 7.16
N PRO A 118 -8.36 -0.44 7.78
CA PRO A 118 -8.46 0.44 8.93
C PRO A 118 -7.50 0.06 10.07
N ALA A 119 -7.17 -1.22 10.23
CA ALA A 119 -6.20 -1.70 11.22
C ALA A 119 -4.79 -1.12 11.01
N TRP A 120 -4.36 -0.91 9.76
CA TRP A 120 -3.10 -0.23 9.45
C TRP A 120 -3.14 1.28 9.75
N LEU A 121 -4.33 1.88 9.72
CA LEU A 121 -4.53 3.33 9.87
C LEU A 121 -4.94 3.74 11.29
N ALA A 122 -5.48 2.81 12.08
CA ALA A 122 -5.96 3.03 13.44
C ALA A 122 -4.98 2.41 14.43
N TRP A 123 -3.84 3.06 14.66
CA TRP A 123 -2.88 2.51 15.63
C TRP A 123 -3.31 2.77 17.08
N ASP A 124 -3.82 1.72 17.73
CA ASP A 124 -3.83 1.53 19.20
C ASP A 124 -3.08 0.23 19.62
N ALA A 125 -2.59 -0.59 18.69
CA ALA A 125 -1.79 -1.79 18.96
C ALA A 125 -0.96 -2.24 17.73
N PRO A 126 0.23 -2.83 17.92
CA PRO A 126 1.00 -3.44 16.85
C PRO A 126 0.32 -4.65 16.21
N PRO A 127 0.39 -4.81 14.86
CA PRO A 127 0.04 -6.07 14.24
C PRO A 127 0.97 -7.18 14.75
N PRO A 128 0.48 -8.42 14.82
CA PRO A 128 1.15 -9.56 15.45
C PRO A 128 2.43 -10.00 14.76
#